data_AF-A0A6P0XFC5-F1
#
_entry.id   AF-A0A6P0XFC5-F1
#
_cell.length_a   1.000
_cell.length_b   1.000
_cell.length_c   1.000
_cell.angle_alpha   90.00
_cell.angle_beta   90.00
_cell.angle_gamma   90.00
#
_symmetry.space_group_name_H-M   'P 1'
#
loop_
_entity.id
_entity.type
_entity.pdbx_description
1 polymer ?
#
loop_
_entity_poly.entity_id
_entity_poly.type
_entity_poly.pdbx_seq_one_letter_code
_entity_poly.pdbx_strand_id
1 'polypeptide(L)'
;SYIDSEEYIENFGENIVPYPRGNSTLVGMKNVTFNRTFALERGYATSDRNKSSRLTSDLATNLATEIVPPPYLSGPYNNRIKRFQILVTKNGIGPTVKLSKTTYTVSYEQLTSKINSIQRTGGKILKITEVG
;
A
#
# COMPACT_ATOMS: atom_id res chain seq x y z
N SER A 1 -30.15 16.03 3.67
CA SER A 1 -30.00 14.60 3.98
C SER A 1 -29.09 13.97 2.93
N TYR A 2 -28.30 12.93 3.21
CA TYR A 2 -27.43 12.32 2.18
C TYR A 2 -28.23 11.51 1.15
N ILE A 3 -29.30 10.83 1.57
CA ILE A 3 -30.15 10.00 0.71
C ILE A 3 -30.92 10.80 -0.35
N ASP A 4 -31.18 12.09 -0.08
CA ASP A 4 -31.89 13.00 -1.00
C ASP A 4 -30.92 13.88 -1.79
N SER A 5 -29.62 13.56 -1.78
CA SER A 5 -28.61 14.36 -2.49
C SER A 5 -28.51 13.97 -3.96
N GLU A 6 -28.15 14.94 -4.81
CA GLU A 6 -27.83 14.69 -6.22
C GLU A 6 -26.74 13.63 -6.36
N GLU A 7 -25.71 13.66 -5.49
CA GLU A 7 -24.67 12.64 -5.46
C GLU A 7 -25.26 11.24 -5.25
N TYR A 8 -26.19 11.06 -4.32
CA TYR A 8 -26.77 9.73 -4.09
C TYR A 8 -27.61 9.26 -5.30
N ILE A 9 -28.45 10.16 -5.84
CA ILE A 9 -29.34 9.86 -6.97
C ILE A 9 -28.56 9.54 -8.25
N GLU A 10 -27.54 10.32 -8.59
CA GLU A 10 -26.72 10.10 -9.79
C GLU A 10 -25.93 8.79 -9.74
N ASN A 11 -25.55 8.35 -8.54
CA ASN A 11 -24.60 7.26 -8.37
C ASN A 11 -25.24 5.91 -8.00
N PHE A 12 -26.37 5.92 -7.31
CA PHE A 12 -27.10 4.73 -6.89
C PHE A 12 -28.56 4.76 -7.38
N GLY A 13 -29.17 5.93 -7.42
CA GLY A 13 -30.60 6.06 -7.73
C GLY A 13 -31.46 5.36 -6.68
N GLU A 14 -32.62 4.86 -7.10
CA GLU A 14 -33.59 4.26 -6.17
C GLU A 14 -33.49 2.73 -6.05
N ASN A 15 -33.03 2.05 -7.11
CA ASN A 15 -33.14 0.59 -7.24
C ASN A 15 -31.81 -0.15 -7.13
N ILE A 16 -30.73 0.52 -6.69
CA ILE A 16 -29.40 -0.08 -6.52
C ILE A 16 -28.97 0.09 -5.07
N VAL A 17 -28.50 -1.00 -4.46
CA VAL A 17 -27.95 -0.96 -3.09
C VAL A 17 -26.62 -0.19 -3.11
N PRO A 18 -26.43 0.79 -2.21
CA PRO A 18 -25.18 1.53 -2.13
C PRO A 18 -23.97 0.63 -1.95
N TYR A 19 -22.91 0.93 -2.70
CA TYR A 19 -21.64 0.22 -2.65
C TYR A 19 -20.46 1.20 -2.54
N PRO A 20 -19.34 0.79 -1.92
CA PRO A 20 -18.15 1.64 -1.84
C PRO A 20 -17.58 1.93 -3.22
N ARG A 21 -17.32 3.22 -3.51
CA ARG A 21 -16.78 3.65 -4.81
C ARG A 21 -15.39 4.27 -4.75
N GLY A 22 -14.94 4.64 -3.55
CA GLY A 22 -13.60 5.22 -3.32
C GLY A 22 -12.44 4.23 -3.46
N ASN A 23 -12.72 2.95 -3.73
CA ASN A 23 -11.71 1.93 -4.01
C ASN A 23 -11.21 1.94 -5.48
N SER A 24 -11.75 2.83 -6.31
CA SER A 24 -11.40 2.99 -7.71
C SER A 24 -11.20 4.47 -8.04
N THR A 25 -10.46 4.73 -9.13
CA THR A 25 -10.31 6.10 -9.64
C THR A 25 -11.59 6.53 -10.33
N LEU A 26 -12.27 7.54 -9.80
CA LEU A 26 -13.41 8.17 -10.47
C LEU A 26 -13.05 9.58 -10.92
N VAL A 27 -13.57 9.96 -12.08
CA VAL A 27 -13.45 11.33 -12.60
C VAL A 27 -14.13 12.29 -11.63
N GLY A 28 -13.48 13.41 -11.30
CA GLY A 28 -13.99 14.40 -10.36
C GLY A 28 -13.67 14.14 -8.88
N MET A 29 -13.19 12.94 -8.51
CA MET A 29 -12.75 12.65 -7.14
C MET A 29 -11.25 12.91 -6.95
N LYS A 30 -10.88 13.40 -5.75
CA LYS A 30 -9.47 13.57 -5.35
C LYS A 30 -8.83 12.20 -5.11
N ASN A 31 -7.57 12.03 -5.51
CA ASN A 31 -6.79 10.81 -5.22
C ASN A 31 -6.69 10.50 -3.71
N VAL A 32 -6.71 11.51 -2.85
CA VAL A 32 -6.68 11.32 -1.39
C VAL A 32 -7.90 10.52 -0.88
N THR A 33 -9.03 10.59 -1.59
CA THR A 33 -10.22 9.79 -1.26
C THR A 33 -9.90 8.30 -1.30
N PHE A 34 -9.09 7.84 -2.25
CA PHE A 34 -8.68 6.44 -2.32
C PHE A 34 -7.95 5.98 -1.06
N ASN A 35 -6.96 6.75 -0.61
CA ASN A 35 -6.21 6.43 0.61
C ASN A 35 -7.12 6.42 1.85
N ARG A 36 -8.04 7.37 1.94
CA ARG A 36 -9.00 7.49 3.06
C ARG A 36 -9.99 6.33 3.07
N THR A 37 -10.53 5.95 1.92
CA THR A 37 -11.42 4.78 1.79
C THR A 37 -10.69 3.51 2.21
N PHE A 38 -9.44 3.33 1.79
CA PHE A 38 -8.62 2.17 2.19
C PHE A 38 -8.28 2.14 3.70
N ALA A 39 -8.20 3.29 4.35
CA ALA A 39 -8.00 3.37 5.80
C ALA A 39 -9.27 2.98 6.59
N LEU A 40 -10.45 3.21 6.03
CA LEU A 40 -11.74 2.84 6.65
C LEU A 40 -12.11 1.38 6.34
N GLU A 41 -12.11 1.01 5.06
CA GLU A 41 -12.54 -0.28 4.55
C GLU A 41 -11.33 -1.17 4.25
N ARG A 42 -11.17 -2.23 5.05
CA ARG A 42 -9.96 -3.08 5.08
C ARG A 42 -10.20 -4.47 4.48
N GLY A 43 -11.28 -4.61 3.71
CA GLY A 43 -11.76 -5.88 3.15
C GLY A 43 -12.87 -6.52 3.98
N TYR A 44 -13.39 -7.64 3.46
CA TYR A 44 -14.61 -8.31 3.97
C TYR A 44 -14.50 -8.84 5.40
N ALA A 45 -13.29 -9.16 5.87
CA ALA A 45 -13.05 -9.68 7.21
C ALA A 45 -12.86 -8.57 8.26
N THR A 46 -13.50 -7.41 8.09
CA THR A 46 -13.39 -6.28 9.02
C THR A 46 -14.74 -5.64 9.31
N SER A 47 -14.91 -5.09 10.51
CA SER A 47 -16.12 -4.38 10.95
C SER A 47 -15.78 -2.99 11.49
N ASP A 48 -16.70 -2.04 11.49
CA ASP A 48 -16.54 -0.69 12.05
C ASP A 48 -16.70 -0.63 13.59
N ARG A 49 -17.18 -1.72 14.20
CA ARG A 49 -17.46 -1.83 15.64
C ARG A 49 -16.24 -1.51 16.52
N ASN A 50 -16.46 -0.72 17.57
CA ASN A 50 -15.46 -0.33 18.58
C ASN A 50 -14.18 0.30 18.00
N LYS A 51 -14.24 0.93 16.83
CA LYS A 51 -13.11 1.66 16.24
C LYS A 51 -13.20 3.14 16.60
N SER A 52 -12.07 3.73 17.02
CA SER A 52 -11.94 5.19 17.14
C SER A 52 -11.95 5.84 15.75
N SER A 53 -12.24 7.15 15.71
CA SER A 53 -12.17 7.91 14.46
C SER A 53 -10.75 7.88 13.88
N ARG A 54 -10.64 7.49 12.60
CA ARG A 54 -9.35 7.24 11.93
C ARG A 54 -8.80 8.42 11.14
N LEU A 55 -9.68 9.33 10.71
CA LEU A 55 -9.35 10.37 9.73
C LEU A 55 -9.43 11.79 10.29
N THR A 56 -9.67 11.96 11.60
CA THR A 56 -9.87 13.27 12.23
C THR A 56 -8.69 14.21 12.04
N SER A 57 -7.47 13.75 12.33
CA SER A 57 -6.25 14.53 12.11
C SER A 57 -6.08 14.92 10.65
N ASP A 58 -6.18 13.93 9.76
CA ASP A 58 -5.87 14.10 8.34
C ASP A 58 -6.88 15.02 7.65
N LEU A 59 -8.15 14.97 8.05
CA LEU A 59 -9.19 15.88 7.57
C LEU A 59 -8.98 17.29 8.12
N ALA A 60 -8.66 17.43 9.40
CA ALA A 60 -8.45 18.74 10.04
C ALA A 60 -7.21 19.46 9.48
N THR A 61 -6.14 18.73 9.17
CA THR A 61 -4.90 19.31 8.62
C THR A 61 -4.84 19.27 7.08
N ASN A 62 -5.90 18.80 6.42
CA ASN A 62 -5.94 18.58 4.97
C ASN A 62 -4.74 17.77 4.43
N LEU A 63 -4.30 16.78 5.21
CA LEU A 63 -3.18 15.90 4.87
C LEU A 63 -3.69 14.64 4.15
N ALA A 64 -2.79 14.02 3.39
CA ALA A 64 -3.05 12.72 2.79
C ALA A 64 -2.91 11.60 3.84
N THR A 65 -3.86 10.67 3.84
CA THR A 65 -3.83 9.49 4.72
C THR A 65 -2.85 8.45 4.18
N GLU A 66 -2.10 7.82 5.07
CA GLU A 66 -1.15 6.76 4.73
C GLU A 66 -1.87 5.42 4.47
N ILE A 67 -1.46 4.72 3.40
CA ILE A 67 -1.94 3.37 3.08
C ILE A 67 -1.09 2.36 3.84
N VAL A 68 -1.65 1.78 4.90
CA VAL A 68 -1.02 0.68 5.64
C VAL A 68 -1.52 -0.64 5.05
N PRO A 69 -0.67 -1.59 4.62
CA PRO A 69 -1.14 -2.90 4.15
C PRO A 69 -1.88 -3.68 5.26
N PRO A 70 -2.84 -4.56 4.95
CA PRO A 70 -3.43 -5.43 5.96
C PRO A 70 -2.34 -6.27 6.62
N PRO A 71 -2.48 -6.60 7.91
CA PRO A 71 -1.54 -7.50 8.55
C PRO A 71 -1.53 -8.81 7.77
N TYR A 72 -0.39 -9.12 7.17
CA TYR A 72 -0.20 -10.40 6.53
C TYR A 72 -0.23 -11.48 7.61
N LEU A 73 -0.96 -12.56 7.36
CA LEU A 73 -0.85 -13.78 8.15
C LEU A 73 0.54 -14.36 7.85
N SER A 74 1.55 -13.88 8.59
CA SER A 74 2.86 -14.50 8.59
C SER A 74 2.66 -15.93 9.05
N GLY A 75 2.89 -16.87 8.12
CA GLY A 75 2.88 -18.30 8.41
C GLY A 75 3.87 -18.62 9.54
N PRO A 76 3.88 -19.87 10.04
CA PRO A 76 4.65 -20.26 11.22
C PRO A 76 6.07 -19.68 11.19
N TYR A 77 6.55 -19.21 12.35
CA TYR A 77 7.81 -18.49 12.66
C TYR A 77 9.11 -19.20 12.21
N ASN A 78 9.16 -19.73 10.99
CA ASN A 78 10.32 -20.33 10.40
C ASN A 78 10.97 -19.27 9.49
N ASN A 79 12.18 -18.87 9.84
CA ASN A 79 13.00 -17.95 9.06
C ASN A 79 13.20 -18.39 7.60
N ARG A 80 13.03 -19.67 7.23
CA ARG A 80 13.05 -20.12 5.83
C ARG A 80 11.86 -19.63 4.99
N ILE A 81 10.69 -19.44 5.59
CA ILE A 81 9.46 -19.06 4.87
C ILE A 81 9.34 -17.53 4.74
N LYS A 82 10.13 -16.80 5.54
CA LYS A 82 10.15 -15.33 5.52
C LYS A 82 10.68 -14.79 4.21
N ARG A 83 10.07 -13.70 3.74
CA ARG A 83 10.53 -12.91 2.60
C ARG A 83 11.25 -11.67 3.11
N PHE A 84 12.27 -11.23 2.39
CA PHE A 84 13.07 -10.07 2.70
C PHE A 84 13.04 -9.11 1.52
N GLN A 85 12.77 -7.84 1.79
CA GLN A 85 12.84 -6.76 0.83
C GLN A 85 14.16 -6.02 0.99
N ILE A 86 14.94 -5.99 -0.10
CA ILE A 86 16.23 -5.34 -0.19
C ILE A 86 16.05 -4.06 -1.02
N LEU A 87 16.21 -2.91 -0.37
CA LEU A 87 16.28 -1.62 -1.03
C LEU A 87 17.73 -1.35 -1.46
N VAL A 88 17.94 -1.15 -2.75
CA VAL A 88 19.26 -0.95 -3.36
C VAL A 88 19.30 0.38 -4.08
N THR A 89 20.45 1.05 -4.03
CA THR A 89 20.76 2.16 -4.92
C THR A 89 21.95 1.84 -5.81
N LYS A 90 21.92 2.28 -7.06
CA LYS A 90 23.04 2.12 -7.99
C LYS A 90 23.50 3.50 -8.47
N ASN A 91 24.79 3.78 -8.31
CA ASN A 91 25.43 4.94 -8.90
C ASN A 91 25.69 4.61 -10.38
N GLY A 92 24.92 5.22 -11.28
CA GLY A 92 25.06 4.99 -12.72
C GLY A 92 26.29 5.71 -13.26
N ILE A 93 27.25 4.95 -13.81
CA ILE A 93 28.14 5.42 -14.88
C ILE A 93 27.78 4.56 -16.10
N GLY A 94 26.74 4.96 -16.84
CA GLY A 94 26.32 4.29 -18.07
C GLY A 94 24.85 4.59 -18.46
N PRO A 95 24.48 4.50 -19.76
CA PRO A 95 23.26 5.12 -20.31
C PRO A 95 21.92 4.46 -19.92
N THR A 96 21.93 3.41 -19.10
CA THR A 96 20.77 2.50 -18.97
C THR A 96 20.45 2.15 -17.51
N VAL A 97 20.23 3.15 -16.65
CA VAL A 97 19.50 2.93 -15.39
C VAL A 97 18.51 4.08 -15.19
N LYS A 98 17.23 3.86 -15.54
CA LYS A 98 16.16 4.88 -15.43
C LYS A 98 15.73 5.17 -13.97
N LEU A 99 16.13 4.36 -12.99
CA LEU A 99 15.80 4.53 -11.57
C LEU A 99 17.03 4.23 -10.69
N SER A 100 17.45 5.22 -9.89
CA SER A 100 18.59 5.09 -8.97
C SER A 100 18.29 4.26 -7.72
N LYS A 101 17.02 3.94 -7.47
CA LYS A 101 16.54 3.13 -6.34
C LYS A 101 15.71 1.95 -6.87
N THR A 102 16.09 0.73 -6.49
CA THR A 102 15.40 -0.50 -6.88
C THR A 102 15.18 -1.38 -5.66
N THR A 103 14.04 -2.06 -5.64
CA THR A 103 13.61 -2.94 -4.55
C THR A 103 13.56 -4.38 -5.05
N TYR A 104 14.09 -5.34 -4.27
CA TYR A 104 14.01 -6.78 -4.54
C TYR A 104 13.39 -7.53 -3.37
N THR A 105 12.43 -8.41 -3.64
CA THR A 105 11.85 -9.31 -2.64
C THR A 105 12.36 -10.73 -2.86
N VAL A 106 12.99 -11.34 -1.86
CA VAL A 106 13.60 -12.68 -1.93
C VAL A 106 13.29 -13.52 -0.70
N SER A 107 13.31 -14.85 -0.81
CA SER A 107 13.25 -15.74 0.36
C SER A 107 14.60 -15.78 1.09
N TYR A 108 14.63 -16.32 2.31
CA TYR A 108 15.86 -16.49 3.10
C TYR A 108 16.96 -17.25 2.34
N GLU A 109 16.59 -18.33 1.64
CA GLU A 109 17.54 -19.18 0.90
C GLU A 109 18.22 -18.44 -0.26
N GLN A 110 17.55 -17.44 -0.82
CA GLN A 110 18.05 -16.62 -1.93
C GLN A 110 18.71 -15.32 -1.47
N LEU A 111 18.66 -15.00 -0.17
CA LEU A 111 19.12 -13.72 0.35
C LEU A 111 20.62 -13.52 0.11
N THR A 112 21.43 -14.49 0.50
CA THR A 112 22.90 -14.42 0.36
C THR A 112 23.32 -14.33 -1.10
N SER A 113 22.74 -15.16 -1.98
CA SER A 113 23.07 -15.14 -3.40
C SER A 113 22.68 -13.81 -4.05
N LYS A 114 21.54 -13.23 -3.65
CA LYS A 114 21.09 -11.93 -4.16
C LYS A 114 21.96 -10.77 -3.68
N ILE A 115 22.33 -10.73 -2.40
CA ILE A 115 23.24 -9.72 -1.84
C ILE A 115 24.57 -9.72 -2.59
N ASN A 116 25.16 -10.90 -2.81
CA ASN A 116 26.41 -11.03 -3.53
C ASN A 116 26.29 -10.56 -4.98
N SER A 117 25.17 -10.87 -5.65
CA SER A 117 24.89 -10.37 -7.01
C SER A 117 24.78 -8.84 -7.06
N ILE A 118 24.13 -8.22 -6.07
CA ILE A 118 24.00 -6.76 -5.97
C ILE A 118 25.37 -6.10 -5.76
N GLN A 119 26.19 -6.64 -4.86
CA GLN A 119 27.53 -6.10 -4.61
C GLN A 119 28.45 -6.26 -5.82
N ARG A 120 28.41 -7.41 -6.52
CA ARG A 120 29.17 -7.63 -7.76
C ARG A 120 28.78 -6.67 -8.88
N THR A 121 27.50 -6.25 -8.93
CA THR A 121 27.01 -5.29 -9.94
C THR A 121 27.22 -3.82 -9.54
N GLY A 122 27.89 -3.56 -8.40
CA GLY A 122 28.20 -2.22 -7.91
C GLY A 122 27.03 -1.50 -7.23
N GLY A 123 25.96 -2.22 -6.87
CA GLY A 123 24.84 -1.65 -6.12
C GLY A 123 25.16 -1.52 -4.63
N LYS A 124 24.72 -0.42 -4.01
CA LYS A 124 24.77 -0.21 -2.56
C LYS A 124 23.43 -0.59 -1.94
N ILE A 125 23.46 -1.41 -0.90
CA ILE A 125 22.26 -1.80 -0.16
C ILE A 125 21.94 -0.69 0.86
N LEU A 126 20.72 -0.16 0.81
CA LEU A 126 20.24 0.88 1.72
C LEU A 126 19.53 0.30 2.93
N LYS A 127 18.66 -0.69 2.71
CA LYS A 127 17.83 -1.28 3.78
C LYS A 127 17.49 -2.73 3.43
N ILE A 128 17.48 -3.60 4.42
CA ILE A 128 16.88 -4.93 4.34
C ILE A 128 15.78 -4.98 5.38
N THR A 129 14.56 -5.24 4.96
CA THR A 129 13.40 -5.41 5.84
C THR A 129 12.78 -6.77 5.63
N GLU A 130 12.39 -7.42 6.71
CA GLU A 130 11.48 -8.55 6.63
C GLU A 130 10.13 -8.08 6.06
N VAL A 131 9.66 -8.78 5.03
CA VAL A 131 8.32 -8.61 4.47
C VAL A 131 7.57 -9.90 4.80
N GLY A 132 6.83 -9.80 5.90
CA GLY A 132 6.03 -10.86 6.50
C GLY A 132 4.59 -10.43 6.51
#